data_AF-A0A7Z7VKR8-F1
#
_entry.id   AF-A0A7Z7VKR8-F1
#
_cell.length_a   1.000
_cell.length_b   1.000
_cell.length_c   1.000
_cell.angle_alpha   90.00
_cell.angle_beta   90.00
_cell.angle_gamma   90.00
#
_symmetry.space_group_name_H-M   'P 1'
#
loop_
_entity.id
_entity.type
_entity.pdbx_description
1 polymer ?
#
loop_
_entity_poly.entity_id
_entity_poly.type
_entity_poly.pdbx_seq_one_letter_code
_entity_poly.pdbx_strand_id
1 'polypeptide(L)'
;MKAKFKLLAIFSVSLLSMLSMASFFSYEIQKIEQEEFATDVLGNAELVTSQLVTVLTTANSIEGFTCNKDNINKLRELVMTNSEIFDAGFMKDDTVYCTANWGEIKPTKLRYQGSGEQNGYQFYSNEENLYRISEHYNLTAKGNFFAVNITTSYSRVLKKLPQFQFQIYSKTYVDSPLSTVKIII
;
A
#
# COMPACT_ATOMS: atom_id res chain seq x y z
N MET A 1 -12.26 -37.39 53.48
CA MET A 1 -12.38 -35.97 53.08
C MET A 1 -11.05 -35.36 52.64
N LYS A 2 -9.98 -35.40 53.47
CA LYS A 2 -8.66 -34.82 53.18
C LYS A 2 -7.96 -35.35 51.91
N ALA A 3 -8.06 -36.66 51.62
CA ALA A 3 -7.44 -37.25 50.43
C ALA A 3 -8.07 -36.80 49.11
N LYS A 4 -9.42 -36.67 49.07
CA LYS A 4 -10.14 -36.15 47.90
C LYS A 4 -9.79 -34.69 47.62
N PHE A 5 -9.63 -33.88 48.67
CA PHE A 5 -9.23 -32.47 48.55
C PHE A 5 -7.79 -32.32 48.02
N LYS A 6 -6.85 -33.17 48.48
CA LYS A 6 -5.48 -33.21 47.94
C LYS A 6 -5.44 -33.62 46.46
N LEU A 7 -6.22 -34.62 46.06
CA LEU A 7 -6.28 -35.08 44.67
C LEU A 7 -6.86 -34.00 43.75
N LEU A 8 -7.91 -33.30 44.20
CA LEU A 8 -8.51 -32.19 43.46
C LEU A 8 -7.50 -31.04 43.29
N ALA A 9 -6.75 -30.69 44.33
CA ALA A 9 -5.73 -29.64 44.27
C ALA A 9 -4.60 -29.97 43.29
N ILE A 10 -4.11 -31.22 43.30
CA ILE A 10 -3.07 -31.67 42.35
C ILE A 10 -3.58 -31.62 40.91
N PHE A 11 -4.81 -32.09 40.67
CA PHE A 11 -5.42 -32.03 39.35
C PHE A 11 -5.58 -30.58 38.85
N SER A 12 -6.09 -29.68 39.70
CA SER A 12 -6.25 -28.27 39.35
C SER A 12 -4.90 -27.61 39.04
N VAL A 13 -3.86 -27.85 39.85
CA VAL A 13 -2.52 -27.32 39.59
C VAL A 13 -1.95 -27.86 38.29
N SER A 14 -2.11 -29.16 38.02
CA SER A 14 -1.67 -29.77 36.76
C SER A 14 -2.39 -29.15 35.56
N LEU A 15 -3.71 -28.98 35.63
CA LEU A 15 -4.52 -28.39 34.57
C LEU A 15 -4.13 -26.93 34.31
N LEU A 16 -3.99 -26.11 35.36
CA LEU A 16 -3.54 -24.73 35.24
C LEU A 16 -2.13 -24.67 34.63
N SER A 17 -1.21 -25.54 35.04
CA SER A 17 0.14 -25.54 34.50
C SER A 17 0.16 -25.86 33.00
N MET A 18 -0.68 -26.81 32.56
CA MET A 18 -0.81 -27.16 31.15
C MET A 18 -1.44 -26.02 30.33
N LEU A 19 -2.47 -25.36 30.85
CA LEU A 19 -3.10 -24.19 30.23
C LEU A 19 -2.14 -23.01 30.09
N SER A 20 -1.36 -22.72 31.15
CA SER A 20 -0.36 -21.65 31.12
C SER A 20 0.74 -21.93 30.10
N MET A 21 1.22 -23.19 30.04
CA MET A 21 2.24 -23.58 29.08
C MET A 21 1.72 -23.48 27.64
N ALA A 22 0.51 -23.99 27.37
CA ALA A 22 -0.12 -23.87 26.07
C ALA A 22 -0.31 -22.39 25.65
N SER A 23 -0.76 -21.55 26.58
CA SER A 23 -0.95 -20.11 26.34
C SER A 23 0.38 -19.41 26.03
N PHE A 24 1.45 -19.77 26.75
CA PHE A 24 2.78 -19.23 26.51
C PHE A 24 3.29 -19.58 25.10
N PHE A 25 3.19 -20.86 24.71
CA PHE A 25 3.58 -21.28 23.36
C PHE A 25 2.73 -20.60 22.27
N SER A 26 1.41 -20.52 22.47
CA SER A 26 0.53 -19.82 21.54
C SER A 26 0.84 -18.33 21.43
N TYR A 27 1.23 -17.68 22.52
CA TYR A 27 1.63 -16.28 22.53
C TYR A 27 2.92 -16.05 21.74
N GLU A 28 3.96 -16.85 21.97
CA GLU A 28 5.24 -16.69 21.25
C GLU A 28 5.08 -16.94 19.74
N ILE A 29 4.28 -17.95 19.34
CA ILE A 29 3.99 -18.20 17.92
C ILE A 29 3.25 -17.00 17.31
N GLN A 30 2.19 -16.51 17.96
CA GLN A 30 1.43 -15.36 17.47
C GLN A 30 2.30 -14.11 17.35
N LYS A 31 3.21 -13.90 18.30
CA LYS A 31 4.13 -12.77 18.27
C LYS A 31 5.06 -12.82 17.05
N ILE A 32 5.62 -13.99 16.76
CA ILE A 32 6.49 -14.18 15.58
C ILE A 32 5.72 -13.93 14.29
N GLU A 33 4.52 -14.50 14.16
CA GLU A 33 3.66 -14.29 12.98
C GLU A 33 3.26 -12.81 12.81
N GLN A 34 3.04 -12.09 13.91
CA GLN A 34 2.78 -10.64 13.89
C GLN A 34 3.97 -9.83 13.40
N GLU A 35 5.16 -10.13 13.90
CA GLU A 35 6.38 -9.42 13.53
C GLU A 35 6.72 -9.64 12.05
N GLU A 36 6.59 -10.88 11.56
CA GLU A 36 6.78 -11.20 10.15
C GLU A 36 5.76 -10.47 9.27
N PHE A 37 4.48 -10.53 9.63
CA PHE A 37 3.42 -9.82 8.89
C PHE A 37 3.64 -8.30 8.87
N ALA A 38 3.97 -7.70 10.01
CA ALA A 38 4.24 -6.27 10.09
C ALA A 38 5.45 -5.87 9.24
N THR A 39 6.50 -6.69 9.24
CA THR A 39 7.69 -6.49 8.41
C THR A 39 7.35 -6.57 6.92
N ASP A 40 6.57 -7.56 6.52
CA ASP A 40 6.12 -7.72 5.13
C ASP A 40 5.25 -6.55 4.67
N VAL A 41 4.27 -6.14 5.48
CA VAL A 41 3.38 -5.02 5.14
C VAL A 41 4.17 -3.71 5.03
N LEU A 42 5.07 -3.45 5.96
CA LEU A 42 5.91 -2.26 5.95
C LEU A 42 6.86 -2.27 4.74
N GLY A 43 7.56 -3.38 4.51
CA GLY A 43 8.49 -3.52 3.39
C GLY A 43 7.81 -3.34 2.03
N ASN A 44 6.60 -3.88 1.86
CA ASN A 44 5.80 -3.65 0.65
C ASN A 44 5.37 -2.19 0.50
N ALA A 45 4.92 -1.54 1.58
CA ALA A 45 4.53 -0.14 1.55
C ALA A 45 5.71 0.78 1.22
N GLU A 46 6.89 0.51 1.78
CA GLU A 46 8.14 1.21 1.48
C GLU A 46 8.57 1.00 0.03
N LEU A 47 8.48 -0.23 -0.49
CA LEU A 47 8.82 -0.55 -1.87
C LEU A 47 7.92 0.21 -2.86
N VAL A 48 6.59 0.13 -2.70
CA VAL A 48 5.62 0.85 -3.55
C VAL A 48 5.90 2.35 -3.50
N THR A 49 6.08 2.90 -2.30
CA THR A 49 6.32 4.35 -2.12
C THR A 49 7.64 4.78 -2.75
N SER A 50 8.71 4.02 -2.57
CA SER A 50 10.02 4.30 -3.15
C SER A 50 9.97 4.31 -4.69
N GLN A 51 9.27 3.34 -5.28
CA GLN A 51 9.10 3.27 -6.73
C GLN A 51 8.21 4.40 -7.27
N LEU A 52 7.13 4.77 -6.56
CA LEU A 52 6.30 5.93 -6.92
C LEU A 52 7.14 7.21 -6.93
N VAL A 53 7.93 7.45 -5.88
CA VAL A 53 8.81 8.62 -5.79
C VAL A 53 9.85 8.61 -6.91
N THR A 54 10.44 7.46 -7.20
CA THR A 54 11.43 7.30 -8.27
C THR A 54 10.83 7.62 -9.63
N VAL A 55 9.75 6.95 -10.02
CA VAL A 55 9.09 7.15 -11.32
C VAL A 55 8.64 8.60 -11.49
N LEU A 56 7.97 9.17 -10.48
CA LEU A 56 7.43 10.52 -10.58
C LEU A 56 8.54 11.58 -10.60
N THR A 57 9.60 11.42 -9.81
CA THR A 57 10.71 12.38 -9.80
C THR A 57 11.48 12.31 -11.12
N THR A 58 11.76 11.12 -11.63
CA THR A 58 12.46 10.97 -12.91
C THR A 58 11.61 11.45 -14.08
N ALA A 59 10.32 11.13 -14.12
CA ALA A 59 9.43 11.60 -15.18
C ALA A 59 9.33 13.14 -15.19
N ASN A 60 9.16 13.77 -14.02
CA ASN A 60 9.13 15.23 -13.92
C ASN A 60 10.47 15.92 -14.26
N SER A 61 11.58 15.19 -14.30
CA SER A 61 12.87 15.72 -14.76
C SER A 61 13.01 15.77 -16.29
N ILE A 62 12.06 15.18 -17.04
CA ILE A 62 12.08 15.20 -18.49
C ILE A 62 11.58 16.56 -19.00
N GLU A 63 12.51 17.41 -19.43
CA GLU A 63 12.20 18.72 -19.99
C GLU A 63 11.44 18.62 -21.33
N GLY A 64 10.47 19.52 -21.53
CA GLY A 64 9.75 19.62 -22.80
C GLY A 64 8.95 18.37 -23.17
N PHE A 65 8.47 17.62 -22.17
CA PHE A 65 7.73 16.39 -22.43
C PHE A 65 6.51 16.63 -23.32
N THR A 66 6.42 15.83 -24.38
CA THR A 66 5.27 15.72 -25.27
C THR A 66 4.98 14.25 -25.48
N CYS A 67 3.72 13.91 -25.71
CA CYS A 67 3.28 12.54 -25.97
C CYS A 67 3.69 12.06 -27.36
N ASN A 68 4.99 11.94 -27.59
CA ASN A 68 5.57 11.32 -28.77
C ASN A 68 6.15 9.95 -28.39
N LYS A 69 6.46 9.14 -29.41
CA LYS A 69 6.93 7.77 -29.23
C LYS A 69 8.19 7.67 -28.35
N ASP A 70 9.16 8.57 -28.53
CA ASP A 70 10.43 8.52 -27.81
C ASP A 70 10.25 8.83 -26.31
N ASN A 71 9.43 9.83 -26.00
CA ASN A 71 9.12 10.21 -24.62
C ASN A 71 8.23 9.16 -23.92
N ILE A 72 7.27 8.56 -24.63
CA ILE A 72 6.48 7.45 -24.10
C ILE A 72 7.38 6.24 -23.82
N ASN A 73 8.39 5.97 -24.66
CA ASN A 73 9.35 4.89 -24.42
C ASN A 73 10.18 5.12 -23.15
N LYS A 74 10.56 6.37 -22.84
CA LYS A 74 11.19 6.69 -21.55
C LYS A 74 10.27 6.35 -20.37
N LEU A 75 8.97 6.63 -20.47
CA LEU A 75 8.00 6.22 -19.44
C LEU A 75 7.90 4.68 -19.35
N ARG A 76 7.96 3.96 -20.48
CA ARG A 76 7.98 2.49 -20.48
C ARG A 76 9.19 1.93 -19.76
N GLU A 77 10.37 2.49 -19.99
CA GLU A 77 11.59 2.07 -19.28
C GLU A 77 11.46 2.27 -17.76
N LEU A 78 10.86 3.39 -17.33
CA LEU A 78 10.56 3.64 -15.92
C LEU A 78 9.59 2.61 -15.35
N VAL A 79 8.47 2.34 -16.02
CA VAL A 79 7.49 1.34 -15.57
C VAL A 79 8.12 -0.06 -15.54
N MET A 80 8.88 -0.46 -16.56
CA MET A 80 9.52 -1.78 -16.63
C MET A 80 10.55 -2.03 -15.52
N THR A 81 11.21 -0.98 -15.03
CA THR A 81 12.23 -1.08 -13.97
C THR A 81 11.64 -0.97 -12.55
N ASN A 82 10.34 -0.67 -12.43
CA ASN A 82 9.65 -0.47 -11.15
C ASN A 82 8.43 -1.41 -11.06
N SER A 83 8.63 -2.59 -10.46
CA SER A 83 7.67 -3.72 -10.43
C SER A 83 6.29 -3.41 -9.85
N GLU A 84 6.21 -2.47 -8.92
CA GLU A 84 4.97 -2.08 -8.24
C GLU A 84 4.18 -1.03 -9.02
N ILE A 85 4.77 -0.49 -10.08
CA ILE A 85 4.17 0.50 -10.95
C ILE A 85 3.56 -0.23 -12.13
N PHE A 86 2.22 -0.20 -12.18
CA PHE A 86 1.48 -0.80 -13.27
C PHE A 86 1.61 0.02 -14.55
N ASP A 87 1.47 1.35 -14.44
CA ASP A 87 1.56 2.27 -15.56
C ASP A 87 2.02 3.66 -15.07
N ALA A 88 2.49 4.48 -15.99
CA ALA A 88 2.83 5.87 -15.74
C ALA A 88 2.45 6.72 -16.96
N GLY A 89 2.14 7.99 -16.76
CA GLY A 89 1.67 8.83 -17.86
C GLY A 89 1.85 10.30 -17.65
N PHE A 90 1.58 11.03 -18.72
CA PHE A 90 1.60 12.49 -18.76
C PHE A 90 0.17 13.02 -18.66
N MET A 91 0.01 14.00 -17.78
CA MET A 91 -1.25 14.67 -17.53
C MET A 91 -1.05 16.17 -17.36
N LYS A 92 -2.10 16.93 -17.63
CA LYS A 92 -2.14 18.36 -17.35
C LYS A 92 -3.58 18.74 -16.96
N ASP A 93 -3.73 19.53 -15.91
CA ASP A 93 -5.05 19.98 -15.41
C ASP A 93 -6.03 18.80 -15.24
N ASP A 94 -5.58 17.77 -14.53
CA ASP A 94 -6.30 16.49 -14.29
C ASP A 94 -6.68 15.72 -15.56
N THR A 95 -6.11 16.06 -16.71
CA THR A 95 -6.40 15.42 -17.99
C THR A 95 -5.20 14.61 -18.46
N VAL A 96 -5.40 13.31 -18.66
CA VAL A 96 -4.37 12.40 -19.16
C VAL A 96 -4.33 12.41 -20.68
N TYR A 97 -3.12 12.54 -21.24
CA TYR A 97 -2.89 12.59 -22.69
C TYR A 97 -2.20 11.35 -23.23
N CYS A 98 -1.30 10.75 -22.46
CA CYS A 98 -0.64 9.50 -22.83
C CYS A 98 -0.16 8.73 -21.62
N THR A 99 0.01 7.42 -21.80
CA THR A 99 0.59 6.51 -20.79
C THR A 99 1.66 5.61 -21.40
N ALA A 100 2.50 5.02 -20.56
CA ALA A 100 3.55 4.12 -20.97
C ALA A 100 2.95 2.88 -21.66
N ASN A 101 1.93 2.27 -21.05
CA ASN A 101 1.35 1.02 -21.54
C ASN A 101 0.44 1.22 -22.75
N TRP A 102 -0.34 2.31 -22.81
CA TRP A 102 -1.32 2.54 -23.87
C TRP A 102 -0.89 3.55 -24.94
N GLY A 103 0.24 4.25 -24.73
CA GLY A 103 0.70 5.27 -25.65
C GLY A 103 -0.17 6.53 -25.61
N GLU A 104 -0.34 7.19 -26.74
CA GLU A 104 -1.27 8.32 -26.88
C GLU A 104 -2.71 7.83 -26.72
N ILE A 105 -3.48 8.53 -25.88
CA ILE A 105 -4.89 8.23 -25.64
C ILE A 105 -5.75 9.45 -25.93
N LYS A 106 -7.06 9.23 -26.06
CA LYS A 106 -8.00 10.35 -26.06
C LYS A 106 -7.86 11.10 -24.73
N PRO A 107 -7.72 12.45 -24.73
CA PRO A 107 -7.62 13.22 -23.51
C PRO A 107 -8.75 12.86 -22.54
N THR A 108 -8.36 12.32 -21.39
CA THR A 108 -9.30 11.74 -20.41
C THR A 108 -9.13 12.45 -19.09
N LYS A 109 -10.19 13.13 -18.65
CA LYS A 109 -10.20 13.84 -17.38
C LYS A 109 -10.41 12.85 -16.23
N LEU A 110 -9.50 12.87 -15.27
CA LEU A 110 -9.60 12.11 -14.03
C LEU A 110 -10.74 12.69 -13.18
N ARG A 111 -11.49 11.81 -12.52
CA ARG A 111 -12.49 12.20 -11.53
C ARG A 111 -11.81 12.28 -10.17
N TYR A 112 -11.29 13.46 -9.85
CA TYR A 112 -10.77 13.73 -8.52
C TYR A 112 -11.88 13.59 -7.46
N GLN A 113 -11.76 12.63 -6.55
CA GLN A 113 -12.67 12.43 -5.42
C GLN A 113 -12.05 12.82 -4.07
N GLY A 114 -11.16 13.82 -4.04
CA GLY A 114 -10.72 14.41 -2.76
C GLY A 114 -9.76 13.54 -1.95
N SER A 115 -8.88 12.77 -2.60
CA SER A 115 -7.99 11.80 -1.94
C SER A 115 -6.76 12.41 -1.23
N GLY A 116 -6.74 13.72 -1.02
CA GLY A 116 -5.69 14.42 -0.30
C GLY A 116 -4.49 14.79 -1.17
N GLU A 117 -3.74 15.78 -0.71
CA GLU A 117 -2.48 16.24 -1.30
C GLU A 117 -1.43 16.31 -0.19
N GLN A 118 -0.22 15.81 -0.45
CA GLN A 118 0.88 15.90 0.48
C GLN A 118 2.20 16.08 -0.26
N ASN A 119 3.00 17.08 0.13
CA ASN A 119 4.33 17.34 -0.46
C ASN A 119 4.31 17.46 -2.00
N GLY A 120 3.23 18.01 -2.57
CA GLY A 120 3.03 18.15 -4.01
C GLY A 120 2.65 16.85 -4.73
N TYR A 121 2.40 15.77 -4.00
CA TYR A 121 1.78 14.56 -4.53
C TYR A 121 0.26 14.64 -4.34
N GLN A 122 -0.46 14.36 -5.40
CA GLN A 122 -1.92 14.26 -5.40
C GLN A 122 -2.31 12.80 -5.54
N PHE A 123 -3.20 12.33 -4.67
CA PHE A 123 -3.68 10.96 -4.71
C PHE A 123 -5.06 10.93 -5.35
N TYR A 124 -5.33 9.87 -6.11
CA TYR A 124 -6.58 9.60 -6.80
C TYR A 124 -6.97 8.16 -6.48
N SER A 125 -8.00 8.01 -5.66
CA SER A 125 -8.60 6.72 -5.32
C SER A 125 -9.86 6.47 -6.16
N ASN A 126 -10.13 5.22 -6.51
CA ASN A 126 -11.34 4.81 -7.25
C ASN A 126 -11.51 5.52 -8.61
N GLU A 127 -10.40 5.77 -9.30
CA GLU A 127 -10.46 6.22 -10.68
C GLU A 127 -10.88 5.05 -11.58
N GLU A 128 -11.82 5.28 -12.49
CA GLU A 128 -12.38 4.25 -13.37
C GLU A 128 -12.45 4.69 -14.84
N ASN A 129 -12.19 5.97 -15.13
CA ASN A 129 -12.34 6.49 -16.50
C ASN A 129 -11.10 6.25 -17.35
N LEU A 130 -9.93 6.08 -16.72
CA LEU A 130 -8.67 5.96 -17.43
C LEU A 130 -8.48 4.56 -18.03
N TYR A 131 -8.72 3.51 -17.24
CA TYR A 131 -8.56 2.12 -17.70
C TYR A 131 -9.88 1.35 -17.56
N ARG A 132 -10.19 0.54 -18.59
CA ARG A 132 -11.28 -0.44 -18.54
C ARG A 132 -10.75 -1.80 -18.10
N ILE A 133 -10.21 -1.87 -16.89
CA ILE A 133 -9.69 -3.11 -16.29
C ILE A 133 -10.62 -3.58 -15.18
N SER A 134 -10.57 -4.87 -14.85
CA SER A 134 -11.39 -5.47 -13.78
C SER A 134 -10.93 -5.10 -12.38
N GLU A 135 -9.68 -4.68 -12.25
CA GLU A 135 -9.01 -4.39 -10.99
C GLU A 135 -9.12 -2.92 -10.61
N HIS A 136 -9.36 -2.65 -9.33
CA HIS A 136 -9.24 -1.28 -8.82
C HIS A 136 -7.77 -0.84 -8.80
N TYR A 137 -7.54 0.40 -9.20
CA TYR A 137 -6.21 1.01 -9.21
C TYR A 137 -6.22 2.34 -8.46
N ASN A 138 -5.09 2.66 -7.87
CA ASN A 138 -4.80 3.97 -7.30
C ASN A 138 -3.86 4.71 -8.25
N LEU A 139 -4.02 6.03 -8.32
CA LEU A 139 -3.17 6.90 -9.11
C LEU A 139 -2.55 7.95 -8.20
N THR A 140 -1.25 8.14 -8.33
CA THR A 140 -0.50 9.18 -7.63
C THR A 140 0.10 10.10 -8.68
N ALA A 141 -0.22 11.39 -8.60
CA ALA A 141 0.29 12.40 -9.50
C ALA A 141 1.26 13.35 -8.79
N LYS A 142 2.22 13.88 -9.54
CA LYS A 142 3.10 14.98 -9.13
C LYS A 142 3.47 15.78 -10.36
N GLY A 143 3.29 17.10 -10.30
CA GLY A 143 3.50 17.96 -11.48
C GLY A 143 2.63 17.52 -12.65
N ASN A 144 3.24 17.27 -13.80
CA ASN A 144 2.53 16.86 -15.02
C ASN A 144 2.55 15.35 -15.27
N PHE A 145 2.89 14.55 -14.27
CA PHE A 145 3.01 13.10 -14.42
C PHE A 145 2.26 12.37 -13.32
N PHE A 146 1.86 11.15 -13.62
CA PHE A 146 1.27 10.23 -12.67
C PHE A 146 1.83 8.83 -12.82
N ALA A 147 1.65 8.04 -11.76
CA ALA A 147 1.97 6.63 -11.70
C ALA A 147 0.77 5.88 -11.09
N VAL A 148 0.60 4.63 -11.51
CA VAL A 148 -0.56 3.80 -11.20
C VAL A 148 -0.09 2.53 -10.51
N ASN A 149 -0.77 2.15 -9.44
CA ASN A 149 -0.56 0.89 -8.74
C ASN A 149 -1.88 0.13 -8.62
N ILE A 150 -1.84 -1.21 -8.73
CA ILE A 150 -3.03 -2.06 -8.62
C ILE A 150 -3.26 -2.46 -7.16
N THR A 151 -4.44 -2.15 -6.63
CA THR A 151 -4.83 -2.45 -5.23
C THR A 151 -4.85 -3.95 -4.92
N THR A 152 -5.09 -4.80 -5.92
CA THR A 152 -5.22 -6.25 -5.72
C THR A 152 -3.94 -6.93 -5.24
N SER A 153 -2.76 -6.42 -5.62
CA SER A 153 -1.48 -6.94 -5.13
C SER A 153 -1.32 -6.73 -3.62
N TYR A 154 -1.67 -5.55 -3.13
CA TYR A 154 -1.63 -5.25 -1.69
C TYR A 154 -2.74 -5.96 -0.91
N SER A 155 -3.96 -5.98 -1.44
CA SER A 155 -5.08 -6.68 -0.80
C SER A 155 -4.81 -8.17 -0.62
N ARG A 156 -4.00 -8.79 -1.49
CA ARG A 156 -3.57 -10.19 -1.34
C ARG A 156 -2.67 -10.38 -0.13
N VAL A 157 -1.77 -9.44 0.16
CA VAL A 157 -0.92 -9.48 1.36
C VAL A 157 -1.79 -9.39 2.62
N LEU A 158 -2.73 -8.44 2.66
CA LEU A 158 -3.65 -8.30 3.81
C LEU A 158 -4.56 -9.51 4.02
N LYS A 159 -4.99 -10.17 2.93
CA LYS A 159 -5.85 -11.36 2.98
C LYS A 159 -5.13 -12.63 3.44
N LYS A 160 -3.79 -12.64 3.55
CA LYS A 160 -3.04 -13.84 4.00
C LYS A 160 -3.33 -14.23 5.45
N LEU A 161 -3.81 -13.31 6.29
CA LEU A 161 -4.16 -13.61 7.69
C LEU A 161 -5.49 -12.94 8.10
N PRO A 162 -6.65 -13.48 7.69
CA PRO A 162 -7.97 -12.87 7.91
C PRO A 162 -8.39 -12.81 9.40
N GLN A 163 -7.67 -13.49 10.28
CA GLN A 163 -7.92 -13.52 11.74
C GLN A 163 -7.13 -12.44 12.49
N PHE A 164 -6.21 -11.73 11.83
CA PHE A 164 -5.40 -10.69 12.45
C PHE A 164 -6.06 -9.31 12.35
N GLN A 165 -6.39 -8.71 13.50
CA GLN A 165 -6.81 -7.32 13.57
C GLN A 165 -5.58 -6.43 13.73
N PHE A 166 -5.28 -5.64 12.71
CA PHE A 166 -4.22 -4.63 12.76
C PHE A 166 -4.85 -3.24 12.69
N GLN A 167 -4.23 -2.29 13.40
CA GLN A 167 -4.52 -0.86 13.25
C GLN A 167 -3.25 -0.18 12.75
N ILE A 168 -3.37 0.52 11.63
CA ILE A 168 -2.25 1.26 11.05
C ILE A 168 -2.17 2.60 11.76
N TYR A 169 -1.11 2.80 12.54
CA TYR A 169 -0.81 4.09 13.16
C TYR A 169 0.32 4.76 12.38
N SER A 170 0.00 5.86 11.71
CA SER A 170 1.04 6.75 11.16
C SER A 170 1.67 7.52 12.31
N LYS A 171 2.96 7.32 12.57
CA LYS A 171 3.70 8.10 13.57
C LYS A 171 4.19 9.38 12.92
N THR A 172 3.42 10.46 13.06
CA THR A 172 3.87 11.80 12.70
C THR A 172 4.92 12.24 13.72
N TYR A 173 6.13 12.59 13.28
CA TYR A 173 7.01 13.41 14.10
C TYR A 173 6.54 14.87 13.99
N VAL A 174 6.55 15.57 15.12
CA VAL A 174 6.36 17.02 15.35
C VAL A 174 4.99 17.45 15.92
N ASP A 175 5.09 18.21 17.02
CA ASP A 175 4.06 18.81 17.88
C ASP A 175 2.89 19.53 17.16
N SER A 176 1.70 19.36 17.76
CA SER A 176 0.46 20.17 17.61
C SER A 176 -0.44 19.96 16.37
N PRO A 177 -1.75 20.24 16.50
CA PRO A 177 -2.78 19.22 16.22
C PRO A 177 -3.40 19.33 14.82
N LEU A 178 -3.95 18.18 14.39
CA LEU A 178 -4.81 17.99 13.22
C LEU A 178 -4.10 18.08 11.86
N SER A 179 -3.38 17.02 11.52
CA SER A 179 -3.35 16.55 10.13
C SER A 179 -3.40 15.03 10.10
N THR A 180 -4.61 14.51 9.90
CA THR A 180 -4.83 13.09 9.58
C THR A 180 -4.29 12.84 8.18
N VAL A 181 -3.07 12.33 8.08
CA VAL A 181 -2.54 11.81 6.80
C VAL A 181 -3.27 10.51 6.52
N LYS A 182 -4.15 10.56 5.53
CA LYS A 182 -4.86 9.37 5.03
C LYS A 182 -3.89 8.62 4.14
N ILE A 183 -3.26 7.57 4.68
CA ILE A 183 -2.56 6.59 3.85
C ILE A 183 -3.65 5.86 3.07
N ILE A 184 -3.84 6.26 1.82
CA ILE A 184 -4.69 5.54 0.89
C ILE A 184 -3.87 4.34 0.45
N ILE A 185 -4.29 3.17 0.88
CA ILE A 185 -3.77 1.90 0.40
C ILE A 185 -4.79 1.26 -0.52
#